data_AF-A0A0E9LS71-F1
#
_entry.id   AF-A0A0E9LS71-F1
#
_cell.length_a   1.000
_cell.length_b   1.000
_cell.length_c   1.000
_cell.angle_alpha   90.00
_cell.angle_beta   90.00
_cell.angle_gamma   90.00
#
_symmetry.space_group_name_H-M   'P 1'
#
loop_
_entity.id
_entity.type
_entity.pdbx_description
1 polymer ?
#
loop_
_entity_poly.entity_id
_entity_poly.type
_entity_poly.pdbx_seq_one_letter_code
_entity_poly.pdbx_strand_id
1 'polypeptide(L)'
;MAFAAFVSFFPQLVAGPIERAANLLPQFYRKRVFDYHQAVDGLRQILWGLFKKVVIADNAADMANVFFNAPADYPGSVLLLGAVFFAFQIYGDFSGYSDIAIGTARLFGFDLMRNFAYPYFSRDIAEFWRRWHISLSTWFRDYLYIPLGGSRGGTWMKIRNTFIIFIVSGFWHGANWTFIVWGALNALYFLPLLLTKKNRTHLDIVAQDRLLPSPMEALRMLATFGATVLAWVFFRAENLTHAFTYLKGIFSSTLLSLPKAMHFEEVGVHPAILVFFLAVMLVTEWLGRRQPYAIALAGTALNGPFRYAFYYALVLFIFFFGGANQQFIYFQF
;
A
#
# COMPACT_ATOMS: atom_id res chain seq x y z
N MET A 1 -23.73 -15.58 19.75
CA MET A 1 -22.59 -16.30 19.13
C MET A 1 -22.09 -15.64 17.84
N ALA A 2 -22.94 -15.31 16.86
CA ALA A 2 -22.49 -14.69 15.59
C ALA A 2 -21.74 -13.35 15.76
N PHE A 3 -22.20 -12.46 16.65
CA PHE A 3 -21.49 -11.21 16.93
C PHE A 3 -20.09 -11.44 17.51
N ALA A 4 -19.96 -12.36 18.48
CA ALA A 4 -18.66 -12.72 19.05
C ALA A 4 -17.72 -13.27 17.97
N ALA A 5 -18.22 -14.14 17.08
CA ALA A 5 -17.45 -14.67 15.95
C ALA A 5 -17.04 -13.61 14.92
N PHE A 6 -17.88 -12.59 14.70
CA PHE A 6 -17.54 -11.43 13.87
C PHE A 6 -16.38 -10.62 14.47
N VAL A 7 -16.46 -10.32 15.78
CA VAL A 7 -15.41 -9.57 16.49
C VAL A 7 -14.11 -10.37 16.57
N SER A 8 -14.18 -11.69 16.78
CA SER A 8 -13.01 -12.57 16.91
C SER A 8 -12.58 -13.25 15.61
N PHE A 9 -13.03 -12.77 14.44
CA PHE A 9 -12.71 -13.40 13.16
C PHE A 9 -11.21 -13.28 12.85
N PHE A 10 -10.46 -14.33 13.16
CA PHE A 10 -8.99 -14.31 13.15
C PHE A 10 -8.34 -13.83 11.84
N PRO A 11 -8.90 -14.08 10.61
CA PRO A 11 -8.25 -13.61 9.40
C PRO A 11 -8.09 -12.09 9.35
N GLN A 12 -9.01 -11.33 9.97
CA GLN A 12 -8.96 -9.87 9.99
C GLN A 12 -8.45 -9.25 11.30
N LEU A 13 -8.26 -10.06 12.35
CA LEU A 13 -8.16 -9.56 13.73
C LEU A 13 -6.93 -8.69 14.01
N VAL A 14 -5.79 -9.00 13.39
CA VAL A 14 -4.53 -8.30 13.68
C VAL A 14 -4.38 -7.04 12.83
N ALA A 15 -4.56 -7.15 11.50
CA ALA A 15 -4.39 -6.03 10.57
C ALA A 15 -5.17 -6.22 9.25
N GLY A 16 -6.30 -6.94 9.27
CA GLY A 16 -7.11 -7.15 8.08
C GLY A 16 -7.94 -5.92 7.70
N PRO A 17 -8.73 -6.00 6.61
CA PRO A 17 -9.67 -4.95 6.25
C PRO A 17 -10.59 -4.61 7.44
N ILE A 18 -10.81 -3.31 7.68
CA ILE A 18 -11.75 -2.82 8.69
C ILE A 18 -13.17 -3.10 8.20
N GLU A 19 -13.68 -4.28 8.53
CA GLU A 19 -15.00 -4.72 8.11
C GLU A 19 -16.13 -3.98 8.80
N ARG A 20 -17.24 -3.86 8.05
CA ARG A 20 -18.49 -3.36 8.61
C ARG A 20 -19.37 -4.52 9.04
N ALA A 21 -20.01 -4.36 10.19
CA ALA A 21 -21.01 -5.33 10.65
C ALA A 21 -22.07 -5.58 9.55
N ALA A 22 -22.50 -4.54 8.82
CA ALA A 22 -23.46 -4.69 7.73
C ALA A 22 -22.98 -5.59 6.56
N ASN A 23 -21.67 -5.72 6.34
CA ASN A 23 -21.10 -6.55 5.28
C ASN A 23 -20.77 -7.97 5.76
N LEU A 24 -20.05 -8.09 6.88
CA LEU A 24 -19.50 -9.37 7.35
C LEU A 24 -20.47 -10.15 8.25
N LEU A 25 -21.20 -9.48 9.16
CA LEU A 25 -22.05 -10.15 10.14
C LEU A 25 -23.16 -11.03 9.50
N PRO A 26 -23.83 -10.61 8.41
CA PRO A 26 -24.79 -11.46 7.70
C PRO A 26 -24.21 -12.79 7.21
N GLN A 27 -22.91 -12.84 6.90
CA GLN A 27 -22.25 -14.03 6.36
C GLN A 27 -22.14 -15.14 7.41
N PHE A 28 -22.04 -14.79 8.70
CA PHE A 28 -22.00 -15.77 9.81
C PHE A 28 -23.30 -16.53 10.01
N TYR A 29 -24.43 -15.99 9.53
CA TYR A 29 -25.73 -16.66 9.61
C TYR A 29 -25.98 -17.62 8.45
N ARG A 30 -25.12 -17.59 7.41
CA ARG A 30 -25.23 -18.50 6.27
C ARG A 30 -24.53 -19.82 6.59
N LYS A 31 -25.15 -20.94 6.21
CA LYS A 31 -24.51 -22.25 6.29
C LYS A 31 -23.32 -22.27 5.33
N ARG A 32 -22.14 -22.65 5.84
CA ARG A 32 -20.91 -22.74 5.05
C ARG A 32 -20.87 -24.06 4.29
N VAL A 33 -20.51 -23.98 3.02
CA VAL A 33 -20.28 -25.12 2.13
C VAL A 33 -18.93 -24.91 1.49
N PHE A 34 -18.11 -25.96 1.44
CA PHE A 34 -16.81 -25.88 0.79
C PHE A 34 -16.99 -25.71 -0.72
N ASP A 35 -16.29 -24.74 -1.29
CA ASP A 35 -16.21 -24.50 -2.73
C ASP A 35 -14.75 -24.55 -3.15
N TYR A 36 -14.42 -25.54 -3.98
CA TYR A 36 -13.06 -25.76 -4.46
C TYR A 36 -12.53 -24.58 -5.28
N HIS A 37 -13.37 -23.96 -6.12
CA HIS A 37 -12.94 -22.82 -6.94
C HIS A 37 -12.60 -21.61 -6.08
N GLN A 38 -13.42 -21.34 -5.06
CA GLN A 38 -13.14 -20.29 -4.07
C GLN A 38 -11.88 -20.61 -3.26
N ALA A 39 -11.66 -21.86 -2.89
CA ALA A 39 -10.46 -22.28 -2.18
C ALA A 39 -9.19 -22.04 -3.01
N VAL A 40 -9.17 -22.47 -4.27
CA VAL A 40 -8.03 -22.25 -5.17
C VAL A 40 -7.80 -20.76 -5.43
N ASP A 41 -8.86 -19.96 -5.56
CA ASP A 41 -8.77 -18.52 -5.72
C ASP A 41 -8.21 -17.82 -4.47
N GLY A 42 -8.65 -18.25 -3.28
CA GLY A 42 -8.11 -17.79 -2.00
C GLY A 42 -6.62 -18.13 -1.84
N LEU A 43 -6.21 -19.35 -2.19
CA LEU A 43 -4.79 -19.77 -2.16
C LEU A 43 -3.91 -18.94 -3.09
N ARG A 44 -4.40 -18.59 -4.29
CA ARG A 44 -3.67 -17.66 -5.20
C ARG A 44 -3.50 -16.29 -4.56
N GLN A 45 -4.54 -15.76 -3.92
CA GLN A 45 -4.45 -14.47 -3.25
C GLN A 45 -3.48 -14.51 -2.05
N ILE A 46 -3.49 -15.60 -1.26
CA ILE A 46 -2.51 -15.84 -0.19
C ILE A 46 -1.09 -15.88 -0.74
N LEU A 47 -0.84 -16.63 -1.83
CA LEU A 47 0.49 -16.72 -2.45
C LEU A 47 1.02 -15.35 -2.87
N TRP A 48 0.16 -14.52 -3.48
CA TRP A 48 0.54 -13.15 -3.84
C TRP A 48 0.83 -12.29 -2.62
N GLY A 49 0.00 -12.42 -1.58
CA GLY A 49 0.19 -11.70 -0.33
C GLY A 49 1.51 -12.06 0.36
N LEU A 50 1.85 -13.36 0.40
CA LEU A 50 3.13 -13.86 0.92
C LEU A 50 4.32 -13.33 0.13
N PHE A 51 4.25 -13.33 -1.21
CA PHE A 51 5.31 -12.76 -2.04
C PHE A 51 5.54 -11.26 -1.71
N LYS A 52 4.47 -10.46 -1.63
CA LYS A 52 4.59 -9.04 -1.28
C LYS A 52 5.13 -8.81 0.13
N LYS A 53 4.71 -9.61 1.11
CA LYS A 53 5.19 -9.48 2.48
C LYS A 53 6.66 -9.90 2.59
N VAL A 54 6.95 -11.14 2.23
CA VAL A 54 8.23 -11.80 2.53
C VAL A 54 9.32 -11.35 1.56
N VAL A 55 9.04 -11.30 0.26
CA VAL A 55 10.06 -11.00 -0.75
C VAL A 55 10.23 -9.49 -0.94
N ILE A 56 9.13 -8.73 -0.94
CA ILE A 56 9.19 -7.28 -1.18
C ILE A 56 9.36 -6.51 0.12
N ALA A 57 8.40 -6.63 1.06
CA ALA A 57 8.34 -5.73 2.19
C ALA A 57 9.49 -5.94 3.18
N ASP A 58 9.78 -7.17 3.56
CA ASP A 58 10.81 -7.47 4.56
C ASP A 58 12.22 -7.10 4.05
N ASN A 59 12.51 -7.32 2.77
CA ASN A 59 13.78 -6.92 2.16
C ASN A 59 13.87 -5.41 1.90
N ALA A 60 12.74 -4.75 1.57
CA ALA A 60 12.69 -3.29 1.46
C ALA A 60 12.84 -2.61 2.83
N ALA A 61 12.36 -3.26 3.90
CA ALA A 61 12.50 -2.78 5.27
C ALA A 61 13.95 -2.69 5.70
N ASP A 62 14.74 -3.71 5.41
CA ASP A 62 16.17 -3.73 5.72
C ASP A 62 16.90 -2.52 5.11
N MET A 63 16.68 -2.28 3.82
CA MET A 63 17.25 -1.11 3.13
C MET A 63 16.73 0.22 3.67
N ALA A 64 15.42 0.33 3.88
CA ALA A 64 14.84 1.55 4.44
C ALA A 64 15.41 1.83 5.84
N ASN A 65 15.60 0.82 6.68
CA ASN A 65 16.17 0.97 8.01
C ASN A 65 17.60 1.49 7.95
N VAL A 66 18.48 0.89 7.13
CA VAL A 66 19.88 1.34 6.99
C VAL A 66 19.94 2.83 6.62
N PHE A 67 19.19 3.26 5.60
CA PHE A 67 19.29 4.63 5.11
C PHE A 67 18.61 5.65 6.04
N PHE A 68 17.48 5.30 6.68
CA PHE A 68 16.82 6.18 7.65
C PHE A 68 17.57 6.27 8.98
N ASN A 69 18.36 5.28 9.37
CA ASN A 69 19.08 5.34 10.65
C ASN A 69 20.30 6.27 10.61
N ALA A 70 20.95 6.42 9.45
CA ALA A 70 22.18 7.21 9.31
C ALA A 70 22.16 8.13 8.07
N PRO A 71 21.19 9.06 7.92
CA PRO A 71 21.02 9.81 6.68
C PRO A 71 22.18 10.74 6.33
N ALA A 72 23.03 11.09 7.29
CA ALA A 72 24.21 11.93 7.06
C ALA A 72 25.32 11.22 6.28
N ASP A 73 25.33 9.89 6.29
CA ASP A 73 26.41 9.07 5.72
C ASP A 73 26.18 8.74 4.24
N TYR A 74 25.00 9.05 3.71
CA TYR A 74 24.57 8.67 2.37
C TYR A 74 24.31 9.89 1.47
N PRO A 75 24.62 9.79 0.16
CA PRO A 75 24.26 10.84 -0.78
C PRO A 75 22.74 10.91 -1.00
N GLY A 76 22.26 12.06 -1.47
CA GLY A 76 20.83 12.30 -1.69
C GLY A 76 20.14 11.30 -2.63
N SER A 77 20.86 10.73 -3.60
CA SER A 77 20.36 9.67 -4.47
C SER A 77 20.02 8.38 -3.71
N VAL A 78 20.86 7.99 -2.74
CA VAL A 78 20.66 6.80 -1.89
C VAL A 78 19.54 7.06 -0.89
N LEU A 79 19.45 8.27 -0.34
CA LEU A 79 18.34 8.65 0.55
C LEU A 79 16.99 8.62 -0.17
N LEU A 80 16.93 9.10 -1.42
CA LEU A 80 15.74 9.01 -2.25
C LEU A 80 15.35 7.55 -2.50
N LEU A 81 16.34 6.70 -2.80
CA LEU A 81 16.13 5.27 -2.96
C LEU A 81 15.59 4.63 -1.68
N GLY A 82 16.10 5.00 -0.51
CA GLY A 82 15.57 4.57 0.80
C GLY A 82 14.12 4.99 1.04
N ALA A 83 13.73 6.21 0.66
CA ALA A 83 12.33 6.65 0.74
C ALA A 83 11.42 5.87 -0.22
N VAL A 84 11.91 5.53 -1.42
CA VAL A 84 11.19 4.69 -2.38
C VAL A 84 11.04 3.25 -1.85
N PHE A 85 12.10 2.67 -1.28
CA PHE A 85 12.02 1.35 -0.66
C PHE A 85 11.07 1.36 0.54
N PHE A 86 11.09 2.40 1.36
CA PHE A 86 10.11 2.54 2.44
C PHE A 86 8.66 2.58 1.91
N ALA A 87 8.40 3.26 0.79
CA ALA A 87 7.08 3.22 0.15
C ALA A 87 6.69 1.78 -0.24
N PHE A 88 7.58 1.03 -0.88
CA PHE A 88 7.30 -0.36 -1.22
C PHE A 88 7.23 -1.30 -0.01
N GLN A 89 7.96 -1.01 1.08
CA GLN A 89 7.84 -1.71 2.35
C GLN A 89 6.43 -1.54 2.90
N ILE A 90 5.96 -0.31 3.13
CA ILE A 90 4.64 -0.06 3.72
C ILE A 90 3.52 -0.65 2.84
N TYR A 91 3.64 -0.54 1.52
CA TYR A 91 2.66 -1.12 0.61
C TYR A 91 2.69 -2.65 0.58
N GLY A 92 3.87 -3.25 0.45
CA GLY A 92 4.05 -4.70 0.40
C GLY A 92 3.58 -5.37 1.69
N ASP A 93 3.86 -4.74 2.83
CA ASP A 93 3.51 -5.27 4.15
C ASP A 93 1.99 -5.23 4.36
N PHE A 94 1.36 -4.06 4.19
CA PHE A 94 -0.07 -3.90 4.41
C PHE A 94 -0.92 -4.62 3.36
N SER A 95 -0.57 -4.46 2.09
CA SER A 95 -1.34 -5.10 1.02
C SER A 95 -1.07 -6.61 0.97
N GLY A 96 0.13 -7.05 1.34
CA GLY A 96 0.46 -8.47 1.49
C GLY A 96 -0.36 -9.12 2.60
N TYR A 97 -0.36 -8.52 3.79
CA TYR A 97 -1.20 -8.97 4.90
C TYR A 97 -2.69 -8.98 4.53
N SER A 98 -3.18 -7.90 3.89
CA SER A 98 -4.58 -7.82 3.45
C SER A 98 -4.94 -8.94 2.47
N ASP A 99 -4.07 -9.28 1.52
CA ASP A 99 -4.31 -10.38 0.58
C ASP A 99 -4.30 -11.76 1.27
N ILE A 100 -3.40 -11.97 2.24
CA ILE A 100 -3.38 -13.20 3.06
C ILE A 100 -4.68 -13.31 3.86
N ALA A 101 -5.14 -12.22 4.49
CA ALA A 101 -6.38 -12.16 5.26
C ALA A 101 -7.61 -12.46 4.40
N ILE A 102 -7.75 -11.79 3.24
CA ILE A 102 -8.88 -11.98 2.33
C ILE A 102 -8.86 -13.39 1.74
N GLY A 103 -7.71 -13.87 1.28
CA GLY A 103 -7.58 -15.22 0.72
C GLY A 103 -7.88 -16.30 1.76
N THR A 104 -7.42 -16.12 3.00
CA THR A 104 -7.74 -17.04 4.11
C THR A 104 -9.23 -17.03 4.42
N ALA A 105 -9.86 -15.85 4.53
CA ALA A 105 -11.30 -15.74 4.76
C ALA A 105 -12.12 -16.44 3.66
N ARG A 106 -11.68 -16.36 2.40
CA ARG A 106 -12.30 -17.07 1.27
C ARG A 106 -12.26 -18.59 1.44
N LEU A 107 -11.21 -19.17 2.04
CA LEU A 107 -11.16 -20.60 2.39
C LEU A 107 -12.26 -21.01 3.38
N PHE A 108 -12.69 -20.09 4.24
CA PHE A 108 -13.78 -20.29 5.21
C PHE A 108 -15.16 -19.89 4.67
N GLY A 109 -15.24 -19.48 3.39
CA GLY A 109 -16.49 -19.06 2.74
C GLY A 109 -16.92 -17.64 3.11
N PHE A 110 -16.00 -16.79 3.57
CA PHE A 110 -16.25 -15.37 3.84
C PHE A 110 -15.67 -14.49 2.74
N ASP A 111 -16.42 -13.46 2.37
CA ASP A 111 -16.00 -12.42 1.44
C ASP A 111 -15.68 -11.14 2.22
N LEU A 112 -14.38 -10.83 2.30
CA LEU A 112 -13.86 -9.63 2.92
C LEU A 112 -13.61 -8.53 1.87
N MET A 113 -13.73 -7.29 2.31
CA MET A 113 -13.53 -6.11 1.52
C MET A 113 -12.07 -5.98 1.07
N ARG A 114 -11.87 -5.57 -0.17
CA ARG A 114 -10.55 -5.24 -0.70
C ARG A 114 -10.01 -3.98 -0.04
N ASN A 115 -8.75 -4.03 0.41
CA ASN A 115 -8.11 -2.88 1.07
C ASN A 115 -7.18 -2.07 0.15
N PHE A 116 -6.61 -2.68 -0.89
CA PHE A 116 -5.68 -2.02 -1.81
C PHE A 116 -5.99 -2.31 -3.27
N ALA A 117 -6.11 -1.26 -4.08
CA ALA A 117 -6.40 -1.34 -5.51
C ALA A 117 -5.30 -0.71 -6.37
N TYR A 118 -4.07 -1.23 -6.24
CA TYR A 118 -2.88 -0.79 -6.97
C TYR A 118 -2.65 0.74 -6.88
N PRO A 119 -2.50 1.28 -5.65
CA PRO A 119 -2.48 2.71 -5.39
C PRO A 119 -1.33 3.45 -6.08
N TYR A 120 -0.19 2.79 -6.33
CA TYR A 120 0.95 3.42 -7.02
C TYR A 120 0.73 3.63 -8.52
N PHE A 121 -0.39 3.15 -9.07
CA PHE A 121 -0.84 3.47 -10.43
C PHE A 121 -1.86 4.61 -10.49
N SER A 122 -1.96 5.42 -9.43
CA SER A 122 -2.90 6.55 -9.36
C SER A 122 -2.35 7.77 -10.08
N ARG A 123 -3.21 8.44 -10.84
CA ARG A 123 -2.92 9.64 -11.66
C ARG A 123 -3.10 10.93 -10.88
N ASP A 124 -3.73 10.88 -9.71
CA ASP A 124 -3.82 11.99 -8.77
C ASP A 124 -3.95 11.49 -7.32
N ILE A 125 -3.75 12.37 -6.34
CA ILE A 125 -3.78 12.00 -4.92
C ILE A 125 -5.18 11.57 -4.45
N ALA A 126 -6.25 12.03 -5.11
CA ALA A 126 -7.60 11.61 -4.77
C ALA A 126 -7.85 10.15 -5.22
N GLU A 127 -7.33 9.76 -6.39
CA GLU A 127 -7.32 8.37 -6.88
C GLU A 127 -6.45 7.50 -5.98
N PHE A 128 -5.30 7.99 -5.51
CA PHE A 128 -4.45 7.29 -4.54
C PHE A 128 -5.23 6.90 -3.28
N TRP A 129 -5.87 7.87 -2.62
CA TRP A 129 -6.64 7.63 -1.39
C TRP A 129 -7.94 6.83 -1.59
N ARG A 130 -8.44 6.71 -2.83
CA ARG A 130 -9.52 5.77 -3.16
C ARG A 130 -9.02 4.33 -3.34
N ARG A 131 -7.71 4.14 -3.50
CA ARG A 131 -7.07 2.84 -3.79
C ARG A 131 -6.16 2.35 -2.65
N TRP A 132 -5.82 3.23 -1.71
CA TRP A 132 -5.01 2.94 -0.54
C TRP A 132 -5.89 2.76 0.69
N HIS A 133 -5.68 1.68 1.47
CA HIS A 133 -6.36 1.41 2.73
C HIS A 133 -7.88 1.69 2.70
N ILE A 134 -8.56 1.15 1.68
CA ILE A 134 -9.95 1.48 1.31
C ILE A 134 -10.91 1.28 2.49
N SER A 135 -10.71 0.26 3.33
CA SER A 135 -11.56 0.03 4.51
C SER A 135 -11.49 1.19 5.49
N LEU A 136 -10.28 1.67 5.77
CA LEU A 136 -10.05 2.80 6.67
C LEU A 136 -10.54 4.12 6.04
N SER A 137 -10.19 4.38 4.78
CA SER A 137 -10.59 5.63 4.10
C SER A 137 -12.11 5.74 3.97
N THR A 138 -12.81 4.64 3.70
CA THR A 138 -14.29 4.65 3.67
C THR A 138 -14.90 4.71 5.07
N TRP A 139 -14.25 4.18 6.10
CA TRP A 139 -14.66 4.34 7.49
C TRP A 139 -14.59 5.82 7.91
N PHE A 140 -13.45 6.49 7.68
CA PHE A 140 -13.32 7.92 7.95
C PHE A 140 -14.33 8.75 7.14
N ARG A 141 -14.59 8.38 5.89
CA ARG A 141 -15.62 9.05 5.08
C ARG A 141 -16.99 8.96 5.75
N ASP A 142 -17.41 7.77 6.16
CA ASP A 142 -18.79 7.53 6.58
C ASP A 142 -19.04 7.90 8.04
N TYR A 143 -18.04 7.74 8.91
CA TYR A 143 -18.17 7.99 10.35
C TYR A 143 -17.57 9.32 10.83
N LEU A 144 -16.80 10.03 10.00
CA LEU A 144 -16.24 11.34 10.35
C LEU A 144 -16.56 12.42 9.30
N TYR A 145 -16.21 12.21 8.03
CA TYR A 145 -16.38 13.22 6.99
C TYR A 145 -17.86 13.59 6.77
N ILE A 146 -18.73 12.60 6.54
CA ILE A 146 -20.17 12.82 6.28
C ILE A 146 -20.87 13.45 7.50
N PRO A 147 -20.67 12.98 8.75
CA PRO A 147 -21.22 13.64 9.94
C PRO A 147 -20.79 15.11 10.10
N LEU A 148 -19.57 15.48 9.67
CA LEU A 148 -19.10 16.88 9.66
C LEU A 148 -19.73 17.74 8.54
N GLY A 149 -20.71 17.21 7.79
CA GLY A 149 -21.37 17.85 6.65
C GLY A 149 -20.82 17.39 5.30
N GLY A 150 -19.78 16.55 5.29
CA GLY A 150 -19.18 16.00 4.08
C GLY A 150 -18.78 17.09 3.07
N SER A 151 -19.25 16.93 1.84
CA SER A 151 -19.08 17.92 0.76
C SER A 151 -20.27 18.87 0.62
N ARG A 152 -21.16 18.95 1.62
CA ARG A 152 -22.25 19.94 1.67
C ARG A 152 -21.71 21.28 2.18
N GLY A 153 -22.35 22.38 1.81
CA GLY A 153 -21.92 23.74 2.19
C GLY A 153 -20.82 24.35 1.30
N GLY A 154 -20.26 25.47 1.78
CA GLY A 154 -19.29 26.28 1.07
C GLY A 154 -17.89 25.66 0.99
N THR A 155 -17.03 26.24 0.15
CA THR A 155 -15.65 25.75 -0.09
C THR A 155 -14.84 25.65 1.21
N TRP A 156 -14.92 26.63 2.11
CA TRP A 156 -14.23 26.61 3.40
C TRP A 156 -14.58 25.38 4.25
N MET A 157 -15.87 25.00 4.30
CA MET A 157 -16.32 23.83 5.06
C MET A 157 -15.72 22.54 4.49
N LYS A 158 -15.61 22.43 3.17
CA LYS A 158 -14.98 21.29 2.49
C LYS A 158 -13.49 21.21 2.80
N ILE A 159 -12.79 22.35 2.80
CA ILE A 159 -11.37 22.42 3.16
C ILE A 159 -11.19 21.97 4.60
N ARG A 160 -11.90 22.59 5.55
CA ARG A 160 -11.85 22.24 6.97
C ARG A 160 -12.11 20.75 7.19
N ASN A 161 -13.18 20.21 6.61
CA ASN A 161 -13.53 18.80 6.75
C ASN A 161 -12.45 17.88 6.16
N THR A 162 -11.81 18.26 5.05
CA THR A 162 -10.69 17.51 4.45
C THR A 162 -9.46 17.51 5.37
N PHE A 163 -9.10 18.64 5.95
CA PHE A 163 -7.99 18.72 6.90
C PHE A 163 -8.26 17.90 8.17
N ILE A 164 -9.49 17.99 8.72
CA ILE A 164 -9.88 17.21 9.90
C ILE A 164 -9.71 15.71 9.64
N ILE A 165 -10.20 15.18 8.51
CA ILE A 165 -10.13 13.74 8.27
C ILE A 165 -8.69 13.24 8.15
N PHE A 166 -7.80 14.00 7.49
CA PHE A 166 -6.41 13.57 7.32
C PHE A 166 -5.59 13.74 8.59
N ILE A 167 -5.81 14.80 9.38
CA ILE A 167 -5.15 14.99 10.67
C ILE A 167 -5.60 13.93 11.67
N VAL A 168 -6.90 13.65 11.76
CA VAL A 168 -7.42 12.57 12.60
C VAL A 168 -6.93 11.20 12.12
N SER A 169 -6.79 11.00 10.81
CA SER A 169 -6.14 9.80 10.27
C SER A 169 -4.67 9.71 10.69
N GLY A 170 -3.93 10.83 10.74
CA GLY A 170 -2.58 10.87 11.30
C GLY A 170 -2.56 10.44 12.77
N PHE A 171 -3.43 11.03 13.60
CA PHE A 171 -3.57 10.63 15.01
C PHE A 171 -3.92 9.15 15.21
N TRP A 172 -4.70 8.57 14.30
CA TRP A 172 -5.03 7.14 14.34
C TRP A 172 -3.79 6.25 14.17
N HIS A 173 -2.79 6.71 13.42
CA HIS A 173 -1.54 5.96 13.21
C HIS A 173 -0.55 6.07 14.37
N GLY A 174 -0.56 7.16 15.13
CA GLY A 174 0.28 7.32 16.31
C GLY A 174 0.26 8.73 16.90
N ALA A 175 0.83 8.88 18.10
CA ALA A 175 0.85 10.15 18.83
C ALA A 175 2.00 11.09 18.42
N ASN A 176 2.91 10.64 17.54
CA ASN A 176 4.04 11.43 17.09
C ASN A 176 3.59 12.59 16.17
N TRP A 177 4.20 13.77 16.33
CA TRP A 177 3.95 14.95 15.50
C TRP A 177 4.16 14.70 14.00
N THR A 178 5.04 13.75 13.68
CA THR A 178 5.30 13.35 12.29
C THR A 178 4.04 12.86 11.58
N PHE A 179 3.14 12.14 12.26
CA PHE A 179 1.87 11.68 11.69
C PHE A 179 0.88 12.81 11.45
N ILE A 180 0.87 13.83 12.31
CA ILE A 180 0.03 15.03 12.13
C ILE A 180 0.50 15.80 10.90
N VAL A 181 1.82 15.97 10.73
CA VAL A 181 2.41 16.61 9.55
C VAL A 181 2.14 15.79 8.30
N TRP A 182 2.26 14.47 8.36
CA TRP A 182 1.89 13.58 7.26
C TRP A 182 0.41 13.74 6.85
N GLY A 183 -0.50 13.82 7.82
CA GLY A 183 -1.92 14.07 7.57
C GLY A 183 -2.17 15.43 6.93
N ALA A 184 -1.60 16.49 7.51
CA ALA A 184 -1.71 17.85 6.97
C ALA A 184 -1.15 17.96 5.54
N LEU A 185 -0.03 17.30 5.26
CA LEU A 185 0.59 17.26 3.94
C LEU A 185 -0.32 16.58 2.90
N ASN A 186 -0.95 15.46 3.26
CA ASN A 186 -1.91 14.80 2.37
C ASN A 186 -3.17 15.65 2.13
N ALA A 187 -3.66 16.38 3.14
CA ALA A 187 -4.74 17.33 2.97
C ALA A 187 -4.34 18.47 2.01
N LEU A 188 -3.10 18.97 2.10
CA LEU A 188 -2.55 19.96 1.18
C LEU A 188 -2.45 19.44 -0.25
N TYR A 189 -1.99 18.21 -0.46
CA TYR A 189 -1.96 17.59 -1.79
C TYR A 189 -3.36 17.42 -2.38
N PHE A 190 -4.37 17.14 -1.55
CA PHE A 190 -5.76 16.99 -2.00
C PHE A 190 -6.41 18.34 -2.37
N LEU A 191 -5.96 19.44 -1.77
CA LEU A 191 -6.60 20.75 -1.86
C LEU A 191 -6.77 21.28 -3.30
N PRO A 192 -5.78 21.22 -4.22
CA PRO A 192 -5.97 21.65 -5.60
C PRO A 192 -7.10 20.89 -6.31
N LEU A 193 -7.22 19.59 -6.08
CA LEU A 193 -8.28 18.75 -6.67
C LEU A 193 -9.66 19.10 -6.10
N LEU A 194 -9.72 19.42 -4.81
CA LEU A 194 -10.95 19.88 -4.16
C LEU A 194 -11.40 21.23 -4.74
N LEU A 195 -10.50 22.21 -4.81
CA LEU A 195 -10.79 23.58 -5.26
C LEU A 195 -11.17 23.62 -6.74
N THR A 196 -10.52 22.81 -7.58
CA THR A 196 -10.82 22.70 -9.01
C THR A 196 -11.97 21.75 -9.32
N LYS A 197 -12.58 21.12 -8.29
CA LYS A 197 -13.64 20.09 -8.42
C LYS A 197 -13.23 18.90 -9.30
N LYS A 198 -11.93 18.60 -9.36
CA LYS A 198 -11.34 17.50 -10.13
C LYS A 198 -11.09 16.25 -9.30
N ASN A 199 -11.43 16.24 -8.01
CA ASN A 199 -11.24 15.09 -7.12
C ASN A 199 -11.97 13.79 -7.53
N ARG A 200 -12.83 13.83 -8.57
CA ARG A 200 -13.53 12.68 -9.15
C ARG A 200 -13.25 12.48 -10.65
N THR A 201 -12.16 13.03 -11.20
CA THR A 201 -11.84 12.87 -12.63
C THR A 201 -11.33 11.49 -13.00
N HIS A 202 -10.68 10.78 -12.07
CA HIS A 202 -10.04 9.50 -12.30
C HIS A 202 -10.74 8.40 -11.48
N LEU A 203 -11.92 7.99 -11.97
CA LEU A 203 -12.73 6.91 -11.37
C LEU A 203 -12.60 5.59 -12.13
N ASP A 204 -12.21 5.68 -13.39
CA ASP A 204 -11.84 4.57 -14.26
C ASP A 204 -10.51 3.94 -13.86
N ILE A 205 -10.20 2.79 -14.45
CA ILE A 205 -8.91 2.13 -14.29
C ILE A 205 -7.93 2.79 -15.26
N VAL A 206 -6.72 3.11 -14.79
CA VAL A 206 -5.68 3.68 -15.67
C VAL A 206 -5.41 2.78 -16.88
N ALA A 207 -5.30 3.40 -18.06
CA ALA A 207 -5.16 2.68 -19.33
C ALA A 207 -6.25 1.59 -19.51
N GLN A 208 -7.52 1.93 -19.26
CA GLN A 208 -8.63 0.97 -19.30
C GLN A 208 -8.71 0.17 -20.61
N ASP A 209 -8.47 0.81 -21.75
CA ASP A 209 -8.55 0.17 -23.07
C ASP A 209 -7.17 -0.06 -23.73
N ARG A 210 -6.09 0.11 -22.96
CA ARG A 210 -4.71 0.05 -23.47
C ARG A 210 -3.83 -0.85 -22.62
N LEU A 211 -2.78 -1.40 -23.21
CA LEU A 211 -1.79 -2.15 -22.44
C LEU A 211 -0.92 -1.21 -21.60
N LEU A 212 -0.52 -0.07 -22.16
CA LEU A 212 0.39 0.91 -21.54
C LEU A 212 -0.33 2.23 -21.24
N PRO A 213 0.13 2.98 -20.21
CA PRO A 213 -0.39 4.32 -19.96
C PRO A 213 0.06 5.28 -21.08
N SER A 214 -0.75 6.29 -21.36
CA SER A 214 -0.28 7.42 -22.16
C SER A 214 0.86 8.16 -21.45
N PRO A 215 1.73 8.89 -22.17
CA PRO A 215 2.82 9.66 -21.54
C PRO A 215 2.34 10.62 -20.44
N MET A 216 1.15 11.22 -20.62
CA MET A 216 0.53 12.09 -19.62
C MET A 216 0.06 11.31 -18.38
N GLU A 217 -0.51 10.12 -18.56
CA GLU A 217 -0.87 9.25 -17.42
C GLU A 217 0.38 8.79 -16.67
N ALA A 218 1.44 8.40 -17.39
CA ALA A 218 2.71 8.01 -16.80
C ALA A 218 3.32 9.16 -15.98
N LEU A 219 3.35 10.39 -16.52
CA LEU A 219 3.82 11.56 -15.80
C LEU A 219 3.00 11.84 -14.53
N ARG A 220 1.67 11.74 -14.62
CA ARG A 220 0.76 11.90 -13.48
C ARG A 220 0.94 10.83 -12.41
N MET A 221 1.17 9.58 -12.81
CA MET A 221 1.50 8.49 -11.92
C MET A 221 2.82 8.74 -11.19
N LEU A 222 3.87 9.11 -11.92
CA LEU A 222 5.17 9.44 -11.34
C LEU A 222 5.08 10.64 -10.38
N ALA A 223 4.34 11.69 -10.73
CA ALA A 223 4.13 12.85 -9.87
C ALA A 223 3.37 12.49 -8.59
N THR A 224 2.30 11.69 -8.70
CA THR A 224 1.50 11.24 -7.55
C THR A 224 2.30 10.33 -6.64
N PHE A 225 3.03 9.36 -7.22
CA PHE A 225 3.92 8.47 -6.48
C PHE A 225 5.04 9.26 -5.79
N GLY A 226 5.69 10.18 -6.48
CA GLY A 226 6.73 11.05 -5.90
C GLY A 226 6.21 11.87 -4.71
N ALA A 227 5.05 12.51 -4.84
CA ALA A 227 4.42 13.24 -3.73
C ALA A 227 4.13 12.30 -2.54
N THR A 228 3.68 11.08 -2.81
CA THR A 228 3.39 10.08 -1.79
C THR A 228 4.68 9.60 -1.10
N VAL A 229 5.77 9.36 -1.85
CA VAL A 229 7.09 9.03 -1.30
C VAL A 229 7.59 10.11 -0.34
N LEU A 230 7.45 11.39 -0.72
CA LEU A 230 7.84 12.50 0.16
C LEU A 230 6.98 12.56 1.43
N ALA A 231 5.68 12.29 1.33
CA ALA A 231 4.84 12.19 2.52
C ALA A 231 5.27 11.03 3.41
N TRP A 232 5.59 9.86 2.84
CA TRP A 232 6.02 8.70 3.60
C TRP A 232 7.30 8.91 4.42
N VAL A 233 8.16 9.86 4.06
CA VAL A 233 9.32 10.23 4.91
C VAL A 233 8.88 10.67 6.31
N PHE A 234 7.81 11.47 6.41
CA PHE A 234 7.25 11.84 7.72
C PHE A 234 6.65 10.63 8.43
N PHE A 235 6.05 9.70 7.70
CA PHE A 235 5.48 8.50 8.31
C PHE A 235 6.55 7.55 8.89
N ARG A 236 7.76 7.51 8.31
CA ARG A 236 8.87 6.66 8.79
C ARG A 236 9.76 7.32 9.84
N ALA A 237 9.94 8.64 9.76
CA ALA A 237 10.90 9.34 10.59
C ALA A 237 10.52 9.30 12.08
N GLU A 238 11.52 9.20 12.93
CA GLU A 238 11.36 9.13 14.39
C GLU A 238 10.82 10.42 15.01
N ASN A 239 11.09 11.56 14.38
CA ASN A 239 10.62 12.88 14.81
C ASN A 239 10.71 13.87 13.64
N LEU A 240 10.19 15.08 13.83
CA LEU A 240 10.18 16.11 12.79
C LEU A 240 11.59 16.53 12.35
N THR A 241 12.52 16.68 13.28
CA THR A 241 13.92 17.05 12.96
C THR A 241 14.55 16.00 12.06
N HIS A 242 14.34 14.72 12.37
CA HIS A 242 14.80 13.60 11.55
C HIS A 242 14.15 13.67 10.16
N ALA A 243 12.83 13.83 10.05
CA ALA A 243 12.14 13.93 8.75
C ALA A 243 12.70 15.05 7.86
N PHE A 244 12.88 16.25 8.42
CA PHE A 244 13.44 17.38 7.67
C PHE A 244 14.91 17.19 7.31
N THR A 245 15.70 16.57 8.19
CA THR A 245 17.10 16.23 7.92
C THR A 245 17.18 15.25 6.74
N TYR A 246 16.34 14.21 6.74
CA TYR A 246 16.27 13.23 5.66
C TYR A 246 15.86 13.87 4.32
N LEU A 247 14.81 14.72 4.33
CA LEU A 247 14.37 15.45 3.13
C LEU A 247 15.46 16.41 2.61
N LYS A 248 16.16 17.12 3.50
CA LYS A 248 17.28 17.99 3.12
C LYS A 248 18.42 17.19 2.49
N GLY A 249 18.69 15.99 3.01
CA GLY A 249 19.66 15.06 2.44
C GLY A 249 19.29 14.62 1.02
N ILE A 250 18.02 14.23 0.80
CA ILE A 250 17.49 13.88 -0.53
C ILE A 250 17.78 15.02 -1.52
N PHE A 251 17.36 16.24 -1.20
CA PHE A 251 17.49 17.41 -2.08
C PHE A 251 18.85 18.13 -1.96
N SER A 252 19.90 17.43 -1.53
CA SER A 252 21.26 17.97 -1.49
C SER A 252 21.91 18.00 -2.89
N SER A 253 23.10 18.60 -3.00
CA SER A 253 23.88 18.62 -4.24
C SER A 253 24.25 17.23 -4.76
N THR A 254 24.11 16.19 -3.94
CA THR A 254 24.42 14.80 -4.28
C THR A 254 23.20 13.99 -4.76
N LEU A 255 22.03 14.62 -4.94
CA LEU A 255 20.80 13.98 -5.44
C LEU A 255 21.01 13.21 -6.76
N LEU A 256 21.85 13.75 -7.65
CA LEU A 256 22.14 13.13 -8.96
C LEU A 256 23.44 12.32 -8.97
N SER A 257 24.08 12.13 -7.81
CA SER A 257 25.28 11.29 -7.73
C SER A 257 24.91 9.82 -7.88
N LEU A 258 25.75 9.04 -8.57
CA LEU A 258 25.51 7.61 -8.73
C LEU A 258 25.78 6.88 -7.41
N PRO A 259 24.82 6.04 -6.93
CA PRO A 259 25.08 5.14 -5.81
C PRO A 259 26.28 4.23 -6.09
N LYS A 260 27.15 4.06 -5.10
CA LYS A 260 28.33 3.19 -5.14
C LYS A 260 28.04 1.91 -4.36
N ALA A 261 28.75 0.82 -4.70
CA ALA A 261 28.61 -0.47 -4.01
C ALA A 261 28.81 -0.37 -2.49
N MET A 262 29.75 0.48 -2.04
CA MET A 262 30.02 0.72 -0.62
C MET A 262 28.80 1.21 0.19
N HIS A 263 27.83 1.87 -0.45
CA HIS A 263 26.61 2.33 0.22
C HIS A 263 25.64 1.18 0.56
N PHE A 264 25.95 -0.04 0.10
CA PHE A 264 25.08 -1.21 0.20
C PHE A 264 25.78 -2.40 0.85
N GLU A 265 26.91 -2.18 1.52
CA GLU A 265 27.65 -3.25 2.21
C GLU A 265 26.93 -3.74 3.47
N GLU A 266 26.13 -2.88 4.10
CA GLU A 266 25.39 -3.19 5.34
C GLU A 266 23.99 -3.80 5.10
N VAL A 267 23.50 -3.85 3.85
CA VAL A 267 22.17 -4.39 3.54
C VAL A 267 22.24 -5.89 3.26
N GLY A 268 21.28 -6.65 3.78
CA GLY A 268 21.21 -8.11 3.66
C GLY A 268 20.89 -8.61 2.25
N VAL A 269 20.25 -7.79 1.42
CA VAL A 269 19.98 -8.09 0.00
C VAL A 269 20.53 -6.98 -0.87
N HIS A 270 21.16 -7.34 -1.99
CA HIS A 270 21.68 -6.35 -2.93
C HIS A 270 20.53 -5.55 -3.60
N PRO A 271 20.60 -4.21 -3.70
CA PRO A 271 19.53 -3.37 -4.27
C PRO A 271 19.06 -3.78 -5.66
N ALA A 272 19.97 -4.25 -6.52
CA ALA A 272 19.60 -4.71 -7.85
C ALA A 272 18.62 -5.90 -7.83
N ILE A 273 18.74 -6.79 -6.85
CA ILE A 273 17.84 -7.93 -6.68
C ILE A 273 16.46 -7.44 -6.22
N LEU A 274 16.41 -6.52 -5.26
CA LEU A 274 15.14 -5.94 -4.82
C LEU A 274 14.47 -5.15 -5.95
N VAL A 275 15.22 -4.36 -6.72
CA VAL A 275 14.71 -3.66 -7.90
C VAL A 275 14.14 -4.64 -8.94
N PHE A 276 14.79 -5.78 -9.15
CA PHE A 276 14.26 -6.85 -10.00
C PHE A 276 12.91 -7.36 -9.47
N PHE A 277 12.80 -7.68 -8.18
CA PHE A 277 11.53 -8.14 -7.61
C PHE A 277 10.44 -7.08 -7.60
N LEU A 278 10.79 -5.81 -7.40
CA LEU A 278 9.86 -4.69 -7.55
C LEU A 278 9.38 -4.57 -8.99
N ALA A 279 10.24 -4.77 -9.98
CA ALA A 279 9.83 -4.80 -11.39
C ALA A 279 8.88 -5.97 -11.68
N VAL A 280 9.19 -7.18 -11.19
CA VAL A 280 8.29 -8.34 -11.28
C VAL A 280 6.94 -8.03 -10.63
N MET A 281 6.96 -7.40 -9.45
CA MET A 281 5.76 -7.01 -8.72
C MET A 281 4.92 -6.02 -9.53
N LEU A 282 5.51 -4.90 -9.93
CA LEU A 282 4.83 -3.84 -10.67
C LEU A 282 4.28 -4.32 -12.02
N VAL A 283 5.02 -5.15 -12.76
CA VAL A 283 4.53 -5.73 -14.02
C VAL A 283 3.34 -6.65 -13.75
N THR A 284 3.43 -7.52 -12.74
CA THR A 284 2.34 -8.44 -12.39
C THR A 284 1.09 -7.68 -11.94
N GLU A 285 1.25 -6.67 -11.08
CA GLU A 285 0.14 -5.81 -10.65
C GLU A 285 -0.44 -5.00 -11.81
N TRP A 286 0.40 -4.52 -12.73
CA TRP A 286 -0.04 -3.77 -13.90
C TRP A 286 -0.90 -4.64 -14.82
N LEU A 287 -0.47 -5.87 -15.11
CA LEU A 287 -1.25 -6.82 -15.90
C LEU A 287 -2.54 -7.24 -15.16
N GLY A 288 -2.47 -7.40 -13.84
CA GLY A 288 -3.59 -7.74 -12.97
C GLY A 288 -4.49 -6.56 -12.56
N ARG A 289 -4.24 -5.34 -13.04
CA ARG A 289 -4.85 -4.11 -12.49
C ARG A 289 -6.37 -4.06 -12.58
N ARG A 290 -6.95 -4.84 -13.49
CA ARG A 290 -8.41 -4.96 -13.72
C ARG A 290 -9.09 -6.01 -12.85
N GLN A 291 -8.32 -6.73 -12.05
CA GLN A 291 -8.78 -7.84 -11.24
C GLN A 291 -8.80 -7.50 -9.75
N PRO A 292 -9.49 -8.30 -8.92
CA PRO A 292 -9.50 -8.14 -7.47
C PRO A 292 -8.11 -8.22 -6.82
N TYR A 293 -7.20 -9.03 -7.39
CA TYR A 293 -5.80 -9.16 -6.97
C TYR A 293 -4.90 -9.56 -8.16
N ALA A 294 -3.58 -9.38 -8.03
CA ALA A 294 -2.67 -9.30 -9.18
C ALA A 294 -2.64 -10.56 -10.05
N ILE A 295 -2.58 -11.73 -9.40
CA ILE A 295 -2.43 -13.01 -10.08
C ILE A 295 -3.77 -13.75 -10.28
N ALA A 296 -4.91 -13.06 -10.17
CA ALA A 296 -6.22 -13.67 -10.35
C ALA A 296 -6.38 -14.30 -11.74
N LEU A 297 -5.89 -13.62 -12.78
CA LEU A 297 -5.91 -14.10 -14.16
C LEU A 297 -4.95 -15.27 -14.41
N ALA A 298 -3.99 -15.55 -13.54
CA ALA A 298 -3.08 -16.67 -13.74
C ALA A 298 -3.84 -18.00 -13.85
N GLY A 299 -4.99 -18.12 -13.20
CA GLY A 299 -5.85 -19.30 -13.28
C GLY A 299 -6.44 -19.57 -14.67
N THR A 300 -6.70 -18.52 -15.46
CA THR A 300 -7.46 -18.60 -16.73
C THR A 300 -6.67 -18.17 -17.96
N ALA A 301 -5.72 -17.24 -17.80
CA ALA A 301 -4.96 -16.66 -18.90
C ALA A 301 -3.62 -17.38 -19.19
N LEU A 302 -3.08 -18.13 -18.22
CA LEU A 302 -1.84 -18.88 -18.41
C LEU A 302 -2.12 -20.36 -18.69
N ASN A 303 -1.45 -20.91 -19.69
CA ASN A 303 -1.46 -22.34 -19.97
C ASN A 303 -0.90 -23.12 -18.77
N GLY A 304 -1.39 -24.36 -18.56
CA GLY A 304 -1.11 -25.17 -17.38
C GLY A 304 0.36 -25.19 -16.92
N PRO A 305 1.33 -25.58 -17.78
CA PRO A 305 2.74 -25.63 -17.39
C PRO A 305 3.32 -24.27 -16.95
N PHE A 306 3.03 -23.20 -17.68
CA PHE A 306 3.51 -21.85 -17.35
C PHE A 306 2.88 -21.32 -16.07
N ARG A 307 1.60 -21.63 -15.83
CA ARG A 307 0.90 -21.28 -14.59
C ARG A 307 1.58 -21.91 -13.37
N TYR A 308 1.87 -23.21 -13.42
CA TYR A 308 2.52 -23.90 -12.32
C TYR A 308 3.98 -23.46 -12.16
N ALA A 309 4.72 -23.28 -13.25
CA ALA A 309 6.09 -22.75 -13.20
C ALA A 309 6.13 -21.37 -12.53
N PHE A 310 5.18 -20.48 -12.85
CA PHE A 310 5.03 -19.19 -12.20
C PHE A 310 4.75 -19.31 -10.70
N TYR A 311 3.83 -20.19 -10.28
CA TYR A 311 3.57 -20.41 -8.86
C TYR A 311 4.77 -20.99 -8.12
N TYR A 312 5.45 -21.97 -8.70
CA TYR A 312 6.67 -22.53 -8.11
C TYR A 312 7.78 -21.48 -8.02
N ALA A 313 7.94 -20.60 -9.01
CA ALA A 313 8.89 -19.50 -8.94
C ALA A 313 8.57 -18.56 -7.76
N LEU A 314 7.31 -18.16 -7.57
CA LEU A 314 6.91 -17.35 -6.41
C LEU A 314 7.19 -18.06 -5.08
N VAL A 315 6.88 -19.35 -4.98
CA VAL A 315 7.17 -20.15 -3.78
C VAL A 315 8.66 -20.22 -3.50
N LEU A 316 9.49 -20.48 -4.52
CA LEU A 316 10.94 -20.49 -4.38
C LEU A 316 11.47 -19.11 -3.96
N PHE A 317 10.96 -18.01 -4.52
CA PHE A 317 11.34 -16.67 -4.09
C PHE A 317 10.99 -16.43 -2.62
N ILE A 318 9.82 -16.85 -2.17
CA ILE A 318 9.43 -16.76 -0.75
C ILE A 318 10.39 -17.55 0.15
N PHE A 319 10.79 -18.76 -0.25
CA PHE A 319 11.72 -19.57 0.54
C PHE A 319 13.16 -19.03 0.55
N PHE A 320 13.68 -18.55 -0.58
CA PHE A 320 15.06 -18.09 -0.68
C PHE A 320 15.28 -16.64 -0.20
N PHE A 321 14.24 -15.81 -0.28
CA PHE A 321 14.29 -14.39 0.11
C PHE A 321 13.45 -14.07 1.34
N GLY A 322 12.94 -15.09 2.03
CA GLY A 322 12.43 -14.98 3.39
C GLY A 322 13.58 -14.84 4.37
N GLY A 323 14.10 -13.62 4.48
CA GLY A 323 15.19 -13.26 5.39
C GLY A 323 14.75 -13.21 6.87
N ALA A 324 15.47 -12.43 7.67
CA ALA A 324 15.13 -12.22 9.07
C ALA A 324 13.71 -11.64 9.22
N ASN A 325 12.95 -12.18 10.15
CA ASN A 325 11.55 -11.82 10.35
C ASN A 325 11.42 -10.35 10.77
N GLN A 326 10.87 -9.50 9.90
CA GLN A 326 10.63 -8.09 10.18
C GLN A 326 9.26 -7.91 10.83
N GLN A 327 9.19 -7.16 11.94
CA GLN A 327 7.91 -6.85 12.58
C GLN A 327 6.99 -6.13 11.60
N PHE A 328 5.69 -6.46 11.65
CA PHE A 328 4.67 -5.75 10.89
C PHE A 328 4.75 -4.26 11.19
N ILE A 329 4.81 -3.43 10.14
CA ILE A 329 5.16 -2.01 10.22
C ILE A 329 4.20 -1.23 11.14
N TYR A 330 2.94 -1.63 11.23
CA TYR A 330 1.98 -0.97 12.13
C TYR A 330 2.31 -1.12 13.62
N PHE A 331 3.06 -2.16 14.01
CA PHE A 331 3.48 -2.35 15.40
C PHE A 331 4.75 -1.57 15.78
N GLN A 332 5.33 -0.83 14.84
CA GLN A 332 6.53 -0.02 15.07
C GLN A 332 6.19 1.44 15.45
N PHE A 333 4.90 1.80 15.52
CA PHE A 333 4.43 3.18 15.72
C PHE A 333 3.70 3.40 17.04
#